data_AF-A0A803R7G1-F1
#
_entry.id   AF-A0A803R7G1-F1
#
_cell.length_a   1.000
_cell.length_b   1.000
_cell.length_c   1.000
_cell.angle_alpha   90.00
_cell.angle_beta   90.00
_cell.angle_gamma   90.00
#
_symmetry.space_group_name_H-M   'P 1'
#
loop_
_entity.id
_entity.type
_entity.pdbx_description
1 polymer ?
#
loop_
_entity_poly.entity_id
_entity_poly.type
_entity_poly.pdbx_seq_one_letter_code
_entity_poly.pdbx_strand_id
1 'polypeptide(L)'
;MPCFLCPHPTCQHSMITQGVCACPECSGTLVLDPVSAPKWRLHCNSCNCLIFLPQGAHRISTTQDKCLDCNSTIIEVDFNKKTTPLEDGTTLYAGCILCDEFLHSLLEMKHGKSFFRRLSSRGRGKGASRGRGRGRGGGKYVDPKMSFRDF
;
A
#
# COMPACT_ATOMS: atom_id res chain seq x y z
N MET A 1 15.35 -2.43 4.90
CA MET A 1 14.24 -1.67 5.50
C MET A 1 13.42 -1.06 4.38
N PRO A 2 12.09 -1.07 4.45
CA PRO A 2 11.28 -0.43 3.42
C PRO A 2 11.42 1.09 3.50
N CYS A 3 11.42 1.76 2.35
CA CYS A 3 11.72 3.20 2.26
C CYS A 3 10.74 4.08 3.03
N PHE A 4 9.48 3.66 3.16
CA PHE A 4 8.42 4.41 3.87
C PHE A 4 8.63 4.56 5.39
N LEU A 5 9.60 3.85 5.98
CA LEU A 5 9.99 3.98 7.39
C LEU A 5 11.36 4.63 7.58
N CYS A 6 12.05 5.02 6.50
CA CYS A 6 13.39 5.57 6.59
C CYS A 6 13.32 7.02 7.12
N PRO A 7 13.97 7.34 8.27
CA PRO A 7 14.00 8.70 8.82
C PRO A 7 15.17 9.53 8.28
N HIS A 8 15.91 9.07 7.27
CA HIS A 8 17.11 9.74 6.80
C HIS A 8 16.75 10.97 5.93
N PRO A 9 17.11 12.21 6.34
CA PRO A 9 16.64 13.43 5.67
C PRO A 9 17.18 13.59 4.24
N THR A 10 18.33 12.99 3.91
CA THR A 10 18.88 13.06 2.54
C THR A 10 18.33 11.98 1.60
N CYS A 11 17.58 10.99 2.13
CA CYS A 11 17.04 9.94 1.29
C CYS A 11 15.79 10.47 0.58
N GLN A 12 15.80 10.49 -0.75
CA GLN A 12 14.67 10.96 -1.56
C GLN A 12 13.38 10.16 -1.31
N HIS A 13 13.51 8.88 -0.94
CA HIS A 13 12.40 8.00 -0.62
C HIS A 13 12.11 7.90 0.88
N SER A 14 12.71 8.78 1.69
CA SER A 14 12.46 8.81 3.13
C SER A 14 11.01 9.16 3.44
N MET A 15 10.58 8.77 4.63
CA MET A 15 9.31 9.21 5.20
C MET A 15 9.22 10.74 5.29
N ILE A 16 10.36 11.42 5.49
CA ILE A 16 10.43 12.87 5.67
C ILE A 16 10.16 13.59 4.34
N THR A 17 10.75 13.12 3.24
CA THR A 17 10.62 13.74 1.91
C THR A 17 9.32 13.35 1.20
N GLN A 18 8.84 12.13 1.40
CA GLN A 18 7.62 11.61 0.77
C GLN A 18 6.37 11.74 1.68
N GLY A 19 6.51 12.33 2.87
CA GLY A 19 5.41 12.56 3.80
C GLY A 19 4.47 13.66 3.30
N VAL A 20 3.18 13.36 3.24
CA VAL A 20 2.16 14.27 2.69
C VAL A 20 1.29 14.87 3.79
N CYS A 21 0.63 14.04 4.59
CA CYS A 21 -0.28 14.52 5.64
C CYS A 21 -0.33 13.56 6.83
N ALA A 22 -0.92 14.02 7.92
CA ALA A 22 -1.22 13.17 9.07
C ALA A 22 -2.33 12.16 8.71
N CYS A 23 -2.23 10.94 9.23
CA CYS A 23 -3.27 9.95 9.05
C CYS A 23 -4.52 10.33 9.88
N PRO A 24 -5.74 10.24 9.34
CA PRO A 24 -6.96 10.58 10.10
C PRO A 24 -7.30 9.55 11.18
N GLU A 25 -6.76 8.33 11.11
CA GLU A 25 -7.10 7.24 12.03
C GLU A 25 -6.09 7.02 13.14
N CYS A 26 -4.86 7.52 12.97
CA CYS A 26 -3.77 7.29 13.91
C CYS A 26 -2.77 8.44 13.88
N SER A 27 -1.83 8.46 14.82
CA SER A 27 -0.74 9.45 14.88
C SER A 27 0.37 9.23 13.84
N GLY A 28 0.09 8.49 12.76
CA GLY A 28 1.03 8.21 11.69
C GLY A 28 1.04 9.29 10.60
N THR A 29 1.97 9.16 9.66
CA THR A 29 2.06 10.02 8.48
C THR A 29 1.77 9.19 7.23
N LEU A 30 0.99 9.76 6.33
CA LEU A 30 0.72 9.22 5.00
C LEU A 30 1.90 9.56 4.08
N VAL A 31 2.52 8.53 3.55
CA VAL A 31 3.74 8.59 2.73
C VAL A 31 3.41 8.16 1.30
N LEU A 32 3.87 8.92 0.32
CA LEU A 32 3.73 8.60 -1.10
C LEU A 32 4.63 7.41 -1.47
N ASP A 33 4.06 6.41 -2.13
CA ASP A 33 4.79 5.25 -2.66
C ASP A 33 5.22 5.54 -4.11
N PRO A 34 6.50 5.83 -4.40
CA PRO A 34 6.96 6.20 -5.74
C PRO A 34 6.90 5.04 -6.74
N VAL A 35 6.77 3.79 -6.27
CA VAL A 35 6.73 2.58 -7.11
C VAL A 35 5.28 2.18 -7.43
N SER A 36 4.29 2.92 -6.93
CA SER A 36 2.88 2.57 -7.09
C SER A 36 2.28 2.93 -8.45
N ALA A 37 3.03 3.59 -9.34
CA ALA A 37 2.61 3.85 -10.70
C ALA A 37 2.11 2.58 -11.40
N PRO A 38 1.00 2.61 -12.16
CA PRO A 38 0.14 3.75 -12.48
C PRO A 38 -0.98 4.02 -11.45
N LYS A 39 -1.11 3.17 -10.42
CA LYS A 39 -2.13 3.28 -9.36
C LYS A 39 -1.51 3.92 -8.12
N TRP A 40 -1.27 5.22 -8.23
CA TRP A 40 -0.65 6.00 -7.18
C TRP A 40 -1.41 5.87 -5.86
N ARG A 41 -0.65 5.70 -4.78
CA ARG A 41 -1.22 5.50 -3.44
C ARG A 41 -0.35 6.10 -2.35
N LEU A 42 -1.00 6.57 -1.29
CA LEU A 42 -0.39 6.93 -0.02
C LEU A 42 -0.59 5.79 0.97
N HIS A 43 0.45 5.48 1.75
CA HIS A 43 0.37 4.50 2.84
C HIS A 43 0.64 5.17 4.16
N CYS A 44 -0.12 4.82 5.18
CA CYS A 44 0.24 5.20 6.53
C CYS A 44 1.42 4.35 7.02
N ASN A 45 2.39 4.98 7.66
CA ASN A 45 3.54 4.28 8.25
C ASN A 45 3.20 3.50 9.54
N SER A 46 2.03 3.75 10.13
CA SER A 46 1.64 3.26 11.46
C SER A 46 0.40 2.36 11.46
N CYS A 47 -0.55 2.58 10.53
CA CYS A 47 -1.76 1.75 10.39
C CYS A 47 -1.93 1.26 8.94
N ASN A 48 -2.99 0.49 8.67
CA ASN A 48 -3.29 -0.03 7.33
C ASN A 48 -4.12 0.94 6.48
N CYS A 49 -4.12 2.24 6.77
CA CYS A 49 -4.81 3.24 5.96
C CYS A 49 -4.07 3.42 4.63
N LEU A 50 -4.82 3.31 3.53
CA LEU A 50 -4.38 3.48 2.16
C LEU A 50 -5.24 4.56 1.50
N ILE A 51 -4.62 5.51 0.82
CA ILE A 51 -5.37 6.48 0.01
C ILE A 51 -4.94 6.32 -1.42
N PHE A 52 -5.90 6.03 -2.30
CA PHE A 52 -5.67 6.03 -3.73
C PHE A 52 -5.75 7.45 -4.26
N LEU A 53 -4.73 7.81 -5.02
CA LEU A 53 -4.61 9.09 -5.71
C LEU A 53 -5.34 9.02 -7.07
N PRO A 54 -5.61 10.16 -7.72
CA PRO A 54 -6.34 10.21 -8.98
C PRO A 54 -5.78 9.25 -10.04
N GLN A 55 -6.69 8.53 -10.71
CA GLN A 55 -6.33 7.63 -11.81
C GLN A 55 -5.94 8.44 -13.05
N GLY A 56 -5.01 7.92 -13.85
CA GLY A 56 -4.54 8.60 -15.07
C GLY A 56 -3.41 9.61 -14.86
N ALA A 57 -2.90 9.75 -13.63
CA ALA A 57 -1.67 10.48 -13.36
C ALA A 57 -0.44 9.70 -13.91
N HIS A 58 0.32 10.35 -14.78
CA HIS A 58 1.59 9.86 -15.29
C HIS A 58 2.69 9.92 -14.21
N ARG A 59 2.70 10.99 -13.43
CA ARG A 59 3.66 11.19 -12.33
C ARG A 59 3.01 11.94 -11.17
N ILE A 60 3.34 11.53 -9.94
CA ILE A 60 3.00 12.28 -8.73
C ILE A 60 4.27 12.50 -7.92
N SER A 61 4.48 13.73 -7.45
CA SER A 61 5.59 14.11 -6.58
C SER A 61 5.12 15.00 -5.44
N THR A 62 5.82 14.92 -4.32
CA THR A 62 5.67 15.86 -3.20
C THR A 62 6.49 17.12 -3.46
N THR A 63 5.94 18.29 -3.13
CA THR A 63 6.66 19.57 -3.19
C THR A 63 7.22 19.94 -1.81
N GLN A 64 8.02 21.00 -1.73
CA GLN A 64 8.50 21.53 -0.44
C GLN A 64 7.45 22.43 0.23
N ASP A 65 6.50 22.94 -0.56
CA ASP A 65 5.44 23.82 -0.10
C ASP A 65 4.41 23.08 0.74
N LYS A 66 3.89 23.78 1.75
CA LYS A 66 2.87 23.29 2.68
C LYS A 66 1.63 24.17 2.59
N CYS A 67 0.48 23.54 2.78
CA CYS A 67 -0.79 24.24 2.89
C CYS A 67 -0.82 25.09 4.17
N LEU A 68 -1.29 26.33 4.06
CA LEU A 68 -1.37 27.29 5.17
C LEU A 68 -2.45 26.89 6.20
N ASP A 69 -3.49 26.17 5.77
CA ASP A 69 -4.63 25.85 6.62
C ASP A 69 -4.42 24.57 7.44
N CYS A 70 -3.93 23.50 6.79
CA CYS A 70 -3.80 22.17 7.42
C CYS A 70 -2.36 21.68 7.59
N ASN A 71 -1.36 22.46 7.17
CA ASN A 71 0.07 22.10 7.23
C ASN A 71 0.46 20.81 6.49
N SER A 72 -0.40 20.28 5.61
CA SER A 72 -0.04 19.16 4.74
C SER A 72 0.88 19.62 3.62
N THR A 73 1.76 18.74 3.16
CA THR A 73 2.58 18.94 1.97
C THR A 73 1.71 19.02 0.73
N ILE A 74 1.97 20.00 -0.13
CA ILE A 74 1.35 20.13 -1.44
C ILE A 74 1.90 19.01 -2.35
N ILE A 75 1.05 18.45 -3.19
CA ILE A 75 1.45 17.45 -4.18
C ILE A 75 1.30 18.03 -5.58
N GLU A 76 2.21 17.64 -6.45
CA GLU A 76 2.17 17.92 -7.87
C GLU A 76 1.78 16.64 -8.61
N VAL A 77 0.70 16.73 -9.37
CA VAL A 77 0.12 15.64 -10.15
C VAL A 77 0.22 16.00 -11.62
N ASP A 78 0.99 15.21 -12.37
CA ASP A 78 1.10 15.30 -13.82
C ASP A 78 0.18 14.27 -14.46
N PHE A 79 -0.92 14.75 -15.03
CA PHE A 79 -1.90 13.96 -15.75
C PHE A 79 -1.47 13.68 -17.18
N ASN A 80 -1.81 12.50 -17.68
CA ASN A 80 -1.55 12.18 -19.08
C ASN A 80 -2.41 13.06 -19.99
N LYS A 81 -1.82 13.66 -21.04
CA LYS A 81 -2.48 14.52 -22.04
C LYS A 81 -3.78 13.96 -22.63
N LYS A 82 -3.93 12.63 -22.65
CA LYS A 82 -5.11 11.95 -23.21
C LYS A 82 -6.26 11.76 -22.21
N THR A 83 -5.96 11.84 -20.91
CA THR A 83 -6.89 11.51 -19.83
C THR A 83 -6.90 12.59 -18.75
N THR A 84 -6.57 13.84 -19.12
CA THR A 84 -6.57 14.97 -18.19
C THR A 84 -7.99 15.28 -17.73
N PRO A 85 -8.28 15.23 -16.43
CA PRO A 85 -9.57 15.66 -15.89
C PRO A 85 -9.70 17.18 -15.76
N LEU A 86 -8.66 17.96 -16.09
CA LEU A 86 -8.66 19.42 -15.98
C LEU A 86 -9.34 20.07 -17.18
N GLU A 87 -10.19 21.07 -16.90
CA GLU A 87 -10.98 21.79 -17.90
C GLU A 87 -10.13 22.70 -18.80
N ASP A 88 -8.99 23.19 -18.29
CA ASP A 88 -8.12 24.15 -18.98
C ASP A 88 -7.15 23.50 -19.98
N GLY A 89 -7.15 22.17 -20.11
CA GLY A 89 -6.20 21.43 -20.94
C GLY A 89 -4.76 21.41 -20.40
N THR A 90 -4.54 21.91 -19.19
CA THR A 90 -3.28 21.78 -18.46
C THR A 90 -3.10 20.34 -17.96
N THR A 91 -1.86 19.84 -18.00
CA THR A 91 -1.54 18.49 -17.50
C THR A 91 -1.07 18.50 -16.06
N LEU A 92 -0.54 19.63 -15.59
CA LEU A 92 0.02 19.78 -14.26
C LEU A 92 -1.00 20.39 -13.31
N TYR A 93 -1.21 19.74 -12.18
CA TYR A 93 -2.02 20.25 -11.08
C TYR A 93 -1.23 20.19 -9.79
N ALA A 94 -1.13 21.30 -9.06
CA ALA A 94 -0.48 21.35 -7.76
C ALA A 94 -1.50 21.77 -6.70
N GLY A 95 -1.69 20.94 -5.67
CA GLY A 95 -2.71 21.19 -4.68
C GLY A 95 -2.55 20.38 -3.40
N CYS A 96 -3.33 20.74 -2.39
CA CYS A 96 -3.40 20.07 -1.11
C CYS A 96 -4.45 18.96 -1.14
N ILE A 97 -4.10 17.71 -0.85
CA ILE A 97 -5.06 16.59 -0.85
C ILE A 97 -6.22 16.69 0.16
N LEU A 98 -6.12 17.58 1.15
CA LEU A 98 -7.14 17.77 2.19
C LEU A 98 -8.03 18.99 1.95
N CYS A 99 -7.43 20.12 1.54
CA CYS A 99 -8.12 21.40 1.39
C CYS A 99 -8.61 21.66 -0.04
N ASP A 100 -8.00 21.02 -1.03
CA ASP A 100 -8.36 21.20 -2.43
C ASP A 100 -9.55 20.31 -2.79
N GLU A 101 -10.69 20.92 -3.11
CA GLU A 101 -11.94 20.22 -3.44
C GLU A 101 -11.79 19.28 -4.64
N PHE A 102 -11.01 19.68 -5.65
CA PHE A 102 -10.81 18.89 -6.86
C PHE A 102 -10.03 17.62 -6.54
N LEU A 103 -8.86 17.75 -5.89
CA LEU A 103 -8.09 16.58 -5.50
C LEU A 103 -8.88 15.71 -4.54
N HIS A 104 -9.52 16.29 -3.54
CA HIS A 104 -10.28 15.55 -2.53
C HIS A 104 -11.38 14.67 -3.15
N SER A 105 -12.06 15.17 -4.19
CA SER A 105 -13.10 14.42 -4.91
C SER A 105 -12.58 13.18 -5.64
N LEU A 106 -11.29 13.15 -6.01
CA LEU A 106 -10.65 12.07 -6.75
C LEU A 106 -9.95 11.05 -5.84
N LEU A 107 -9.88 11.33 -4.54
CA LEU A 107 -9.26 10.44 -3.57
C LEU A 107 -10.22 9.34 -3.13
N GLU A 108 -9.70 8.13 -3.01
CA GLU A 108 -10.44 7.02 -2.41
C GLU A 108 -9.65 6.47 -1.23
N MET A 109 -10.19 6.61 -0.02
CA MET A 109 -9.60 6.00 1.17
C MET A 109 -10.05 4.54 1.29
N LYS A 110 -9.10 3.64 1.48
CA LYS A 110 -9.30 2.23 1.75
C LYS A 110 -8.45 1.77 2.92
N HIS A 111 -8.90 0.71 3.57
CA HIS A 111 -8.08 0.00 4.54
C HIS A 111 -7.48 -1.21 3.86
N GLY A 112 -6.16 -1.34 3.94
CA GLY A 112 -5.52 -2.61 3.68
C GLY A 112 -6.19 -3.66 4.56
N LYS A 113 -6.57 -4.81 3.97
CA LYS A 113 -7.13 -5.94 4.71
C LYS A 113 -6.19 -6.24 5.86
N SER A 114 -6.57 -5.84 7.08
CA SER A 114 -5.79 -6.17 8.25
C SER A 114 -5.65 -7.69 8.27
N PHE A 115 -4.44 -8.17 8.51
CA PHE A 115 -4.26 -9.40 9.27
C PHE A 115 -5.10 -9.22 10.53
N PHE A 116 -6.37 -9.62 10.49
CA PHE A 116 -7.06 -10.03 11.70
C PHE A 116 -6.10 -11.03 12.30
N ARG A 117 -5.47 -10.59 13.38
CA ARG A 117 -4.73 -11.37 14.34
C ARG A 117 -5.23 -12.82 14.23
N ARG A 118 -4.39 -13.72 13.69
CA ARG A 118 -4.48 -15.15 14.01
C ARG A 118 -4.10 -15.35 15.48
N LEU A 119 -4.68 -14.56 16.40
CA LEU A 119 -4.77 -14.81 17.82
C LEU A 119 -6.00 -15.70 18.09
N SER A 120 -6.12 -16.79 17.33
CA SER A 120 -6.71 -18.02 17.83
C SER A 120 -5.64 -19.10 17.72
N SER A 121 -4.60 -18.94 18.54
CA SER A 121 -3.80 -20.07 19.01
C SER A 121 -4.17 -20.28 20.47
N ARG A 122 -5.21 -21.10 20.72
CA ARG A 122 -5.33 -21.88 21.96
C ARG A 122 -6.39 -22.98 21.82
N GLY A 123 -5.92 -24.15 21.43
CA GLY A 123 -6.71 -25.37 21.38
C GLY A 123 -5.85 -26.63 21.24
N ARG A 124 -4.71 -26.70 21.94
CA ARG A 124 -4.05 -27.98 22.25
C ARG A 124 -4.97 -28.76 23.21
N GLY A 125 -5.90 -29.53 22.65
CA GLY A 125 -6.66 -30.55 23.36
C GLY A 125 -5.96 -31.90 23.20
N LYS A 126 -5.13 -32.25 24.19
CA LYS A 126 -4.44 -33.53 24.34
C LYS A 126 -5.45 -34.54 24.91
N GLY A 127 -5.62 -35.69 24.24
CA GLY A 127 -6.08 -36.93 24.87
C GLY A 127 -7.55 -37.31 24.69
N ALA A 128 -7.81 -38.20 23.75
CA ALA A 128 -8.82 -39.25 23.89
C ALA A 128 -8.30 -40.53 23.25
N SER A 129 -7.58 -41.29 24.06
CA SER A 129 -7.29 -42.71 23.80
C SER A 129 -8.59 -43.48 23.63
N ARG A 130 -8.72 -44.26 22.54
CA ARG A 130 -9.27 -45.64 22.48
C ARG A 130 -9.57 -46.02 21.03
N GLY A 131 -8.82 -46.99 20.50
CA GLY A 131 -9.13 -47.55 19.19
C GLY A 131 -8.08 -48.52 18.69
N ARG A 132 -7.93 -49.66 19.38
CA ARG A 132 -7.30 -50.86 18.82
C ARG A 132 -7.99 -51.23 17.50
N GLY A 133 -7.22 -51.59 16.47
CA GLY A 133 -7.69 -52.59 15.51
C GLY A 133 -7.40 -52.33 14.03
N ARG A 134 -6.50 -53.18 13.50
CA ARG A 134 -6.64 -53.92 12.23
C ARG A 134 -6.87 -53.14 10.92
N GLY A 135 -5.83 -53.16 10.08
CA GLY A 135 -5.94 -53.82 8.77
C GLY A 135 -6.01 -52.95 7.52
N ARG A 136 -4.99 -53.16 6.66
CA ARG A 136 -5.01 -53.26 5.19
C ARG A 136 -5.38 -52.03 4.35
N GLY A 137 -4.42 -51.61 3.51
CA GLY A 137 -4.69 -51.35 2.09
C GLY A 137 -4.07 -50.08 1.51
N GLY A 138 -3.27 -50.25 0.44
CA GLY A 138 -3.14 -49.21 -0.60
C GLY A 138 -1.79 -48.56 -0.81
N GLY A 139 -0.73 -49.33 -1.04
CA GLY A 139 0.53 -48.78 -1.56
C GLY A 139 0.41 -48.43 -3.06
N LYS A 140 0.51 -47.14 -3.39
CA LYS A 140 0.96 -46.64 -4.70
C LYS A 140 1.69 -45.31 -4.49
N TYR A 141 3.00 -45.37 -4.24
CA TYR A 141 3.89 -44.22 -4.44
C TYR A 141 4.63 -44.50 -5.75
N VAL A 142 4.04 -44.05 -6.85
CA VAL A 142 4.72 -44.04 -8.16
C VAL A 142 5.35 -42.68 -8.27
N ASP A 143 6.67 -42.63 -8.12
CA ASP A 143 7.47 -41.42 -8.29
C ASP A 143 7.66 -41.16 -9.79
N PRO A 144 7.03 -40.13 -10.39
CA PRO A 144 7.26 -39.82 -11.79
C PRO A 144 8.59 -39.08 -11.90
N LYS A 145 9.66 -39.86 -12.00
CA LYS A 145 10.81 -39.62 -12.88
C LYS A 145 11.21 -38.14 -13.01
N MET A 146 12.16 -37.70 -12.17
CA MET A 146 13.08 -36.63 -12.58
C MET A 146 13.89 -37.14 -13.78
N SER A 147 13.51 -36.75 -15.00
CA SER A 147 14.39 -36.85 -16.16
C SER A 147 15.11 -35.52 -16.36
N PHE A 148 16.27 -35.39 -15.72
CA PHE A 148 17.29 -34.38 -16.03
C PHE A 148 18.23 -34.94 -17.11
N ARG A 149 17.68 -35.26 -18.27
CA ARG A 149 18.45 -35.56 -19.49
C ARG A 149 18.05 -34.55 -20.53
N ASP A 150 18.66 -33.39 -20.41
CA ASP A 150 19.23 -32.59 -21.50
C ASP A 150 19.99 -31.43 -20.84
N PHE A 151 21.17 -31.73 -20.29
CA PHE A 151 22.37 -30.89 -20.22
C PHE A 151 23.59 -31.76 -19.89
#